data_AF-A0A2D4MUB3-F1
#
_entry.id   AF-A0A2D4MUB3-F1
#
_cell.length_a   1.000
_cell.length_b   1.000
_cell.length_c   1.000
_cell.angle_alpha   90.00
_cell.angle_beta   90.00
_cell.angle_gamma   90.00
#
_symmetry.space_group_name_H-M   'P 1'
#
loop_
_entity.id
_entity.type
_entity.pdbx_description
1 polymer ?
#
loop_
_entity_poly.entity_id
_entity_poly.type
_entity_poly.pdbx_seq_one_letter_code
_entity_poly.pdbx_strand_id
1 'polypeptide(L)'
;PAACTNHVPVITMLLRGGARVDALDRAGRTPLHLARSKLNILQDGLSQSLEVVRLEVKQIIQMLREYLDRLGRHEQREQLDDLCTRLQMTSTKEQVDEVTDLLASFTSLSLQKQKIDQR
;
A
#
# COMPACT_ATOMS: atom_id res chain seq x y z
N PRO A 1 7.75 -11.29 -17.69
CA PRO A 1 8.15 -10.51 -16.50
C PRO A 1 6.93 -10.08 -15.66
N ALA A 2 6.42 -10.97 -14.80
CA ALA A 2 5.21 -10.74 -13.99
C ALA A 2 5.42 -11.11 -12.50
N ALA A 3 6.67 -11.16 -12.04
CA ALA A 3 7.02 -11.68 -10.72
C ALA A 3 7.09 -10.62 -9.60
N CYS A 4 7.03 -9.32 -9.92
CA CYS A 4 7.46 -8.29 -8.96
C CYS A 4 6.39 -7.80 -7.98
N THR A 5 5.15 -8.29 -8.07
CA THR A 5 4.03 -7.70 -7.30
C THR A 5 3.31 -8.66 -6.35
N ASN A 6 3.77 -9.91 -6.23
CA ASN A 6 3.19 -10.93 -5.34
C ASN A 6 3.70 -10.88 -3.89
N HIS A 7 4.54 -9.92 -3.54
CA HIS A 7 5.21 -9.88 -2.24
C HIS A 7 4.43 -9.15 -1.15
N VAL A 8 3.31 -8.48 -1.45
CA VAL A 8 2.51 -7.75 -0.44
C VAL A 8 2.12 -8.63 0.75
N PRO A 9 1.48 -9.81 0.57
CA PRO A 9 1.13 -10.68 1.69
C PRO A 9 2.35 -11.18 2.47
N VAL A 10 3.46 -11.47 1.76
CA VAL A 10 4.72 -11.93 2.38
C VAL A 10 5.30 -10.85 3.28
N ILE A 11 5.30 -9.59 2.82
CA ILE A 11 5.80 -8.45 3.59
C ILE A 11 4.90 -8.21 4.81
N THR A 12 3.58 -8.24 4.67
CA THR A 12 2.65 -8.12 5.80
C THR A 12 2.89 -9.22 6.84
N MET A 13 3.12 -10.46 6.40
CA MET A 13 3.39 -11.58 7.29
C MET A 13 4.73 -11.42 8.01
N LEU A 14 5.77 -10.93 7.32
CA LEU A 14 7.06 -10.61 7.95
C LEU A 14 6.93 -9.48 8.98
N LEU A 15 6.18 -8.43 8.64
CA LEU A 15 5.86 -7.35 9.57
C LEU A 15 5.15 -7.90 10.81
N ARG A 16 4.14 -8.76 10.66
CA ARG A 16 3.47 -9.42 11.79
C ARG A 16 4.41 -10.26 12.64
N GLY A 17 5.34 -10.96 12.01
CA GLY A 17 6.34 -11.80 12.69
C GLY A 17 7.39 -11.04 13.50
N GLY A 18 7.33 -9.70 13.56
CA GLY A 18 8.32 -8.93 14.31
C GLY A 18 9.55 -8.57 13.50
N ALA A 19 9.54 -8.76 12.17
CA ALA A 19 10.66 -8.34 11.33
C ALA A 19 10.97 -6.86 11.55
N ARG A 20 12.27 -6.52 11.61
CA ARG A 20 12.70 -5.14 11.79
C ARG A 20 12.14 -4.33 10.62
N VAL A 21 11.31 -3.34 10.94
CA VAL A 21 10.73 -2.40 9.95
C VAL A 21 11.80 -1.62 9.19
N ASP A 22 12.98 -1.50 9.81
CA ASP A 22 14.22 -0.95 9.25
C ASP A 22 14.95 -1.88 8.27
N ALA A 23 14.68 -3.20 8.32
CA ALA A 23 15.20 -4.14 7.34
C ALA A 23 14.35 -3.99 6.07
N LEU A 24 14.65 -2.93 5.32
CA LEU A 24 14.16 -2.69 3.98
C LEU A 24 14.30 -3.96 3.14
N ASP A 25 13.47 -4.12 2.11
CA ASP A 25 13.70 -5.16 1.10
C ASP A 25 15.14 -5.04 0.55
N ARG A 26 15.68 -6.09 -0.08
CA ARG A 26 17.09 -6.14 -0.55
C ARG A 26 17.53 -4.93 -1.41
N ALA A 27 16.58 -4.17 -1.93
CA ALA A 27 16.77 -2.92 -2.69
C ALA A 27 16.59 -1.61 -1.88
N GLY A 28 16.52 -1.65 -0.54
CA GLY A 28 16.31 -0.45 0.28
C GLY A 28 14.88 0.12 0.20
N ARG A 29 13.90 -0.68 -0.21
CA ARG A 29 12.51 -0.21 -0.44
C ARG A 29 11.65 -0.42 0.81
N THR A 30 10.95 0.64 1.23
CA THR A 30 9.92 0.56 2.27
C THR A 30 8.60 0.00 1.71
N PRO A 31 7.69 -0.51 2.56
CA PRO A 31 6.35 -0.93 2.15
C PRO A 31 5.57 0.13 1.36
N LEU A 32 5.80 1.42 1.64
CA LEU A 32 5.23 2.55 0.88
C LEU A 32 5.68 2.57 -0.59
N HIS A 33 6.94 2.25 -0.87
CA HIS A 33 7.43 2.15 -2.25
C HIS A 33 6.79 0.99 -3.00
N LEU A 34 6.67 -0.16 -2.36
CA LEU A 34 6.04 -1.35 -2.93
C LEU A 34 4.55 -1.10 -3.23
N ALA A 35 3.84 -0.47 -2.30
CA ALA A 35 2.46 -0.03 -2.48
C ALA A 35 2.32 0.85 -3.73
N ARG A 36 3.12 1.93 -3.83
CA ARG A 36 3.07 2.83 -4.98
C ARG A 36 3.33 2.12 -6.31
N SER A 37 4.36 1.27 -6.35
CA SER A 37 4.69 0.52 -7.56
C SER A 37 3.55 -0.43 -7.96
N LYS A 38 2.91 -1.07 -6.98
CA LYS A 38 1.75 -1.93 -7.22
C LYS A 38 0.57 -1.13 -7.74
N LEU A 39 0.23 0.01 -7.13
CA LEU A 39 -0.89 0.87 -7.54
C LEU A 39 -0.74 1.35 -8.98
N ASN A 40 0.47 1.77 -9.38
CA ASN A 40 0.73 2.17 -10.76
C ASN A 40 0.50 1.02 -11.76
N ILE A 41 0.86 -0.22 -11.38
CA ILE A 41 0.61 -1.40 -12.21
C ILE A 41 -0.88 -1.77 -12.23
N LEU A 42 -1.60 -1.58 -11.12
CA LEU A 42 -3.04 -1.81 -11.05
C LEU A 42 -3.81 -0.80 -11.93
N GLN A 43 -3.36 0.46 -11.99
CA GLN A 43 -3.92 1.51 -12.83
C GLN A 43 -3.59 1.30 -14.32
N ASP A 44 -2.36 0.89 -14.65
CA ASP A 44 -1.91 0.62 -16.02
C ASP A 44 -2.39 -0.75 -16.56
N GLY A 45 -2.80 -1.65 -15.66
CA GLY A 45 -3.20 -3.02 -15.95
C GLY A 45 -4.56 -3.13 -16.64
N LEU A 46 -4.56 -3.20 -17.97
CA LEU A 46 -5.74 -3.24 -18.84
C LEU A 46 -6.76 -4.39 -18.64
N SER A 47 -6.56 -5.37 -17.74
CA SER A 47 -7.41 -6.59 -17.70
C SER A 47 -7.68 -7.19 -16.32
N GLN A 48 -7.49 -6.47 -15.21
CA GLN A 48 -7.85 -7.05 -13.90
C GLN A 48 -9.32 -6.82 -13.55
N SER A 49 -9.99 -7.89 -13.11
CA SER A 49 -11.34 -7.81 -12.56
C SER A 49 -11.37 -6.90 -11.33
N LEU A 50 -12.48 -6.16 -11.19
CA LEU A 50 -12.74 -5.28 -10.05
C LEU A 50 -12.45 -5.95 -8.71
N GLU A 51 -12.88 -7.20 -8.54
CA GLU A 51 -12.68 -7.96 -7.31
C GLU A 51 -11.21 -8.18 -6.98
N VAL A 52 -10.39 -8.46 -8.00
CA VAL A 52 -8.94 -8.66 -7.83
C VAL A 52 -8.28 -7.35 -7.42
N VAL A 53 -8.60 -6.24 -8.10
CA VAL A 53 -8.05 -4.93 -7.75
C VAL A 53 -8.42 -4.56 -6.31
N ARG A 54 -9.68 -4.75 -5.91
CA ARG A 54 -10.13 -4.49 -4.53
C ARG A 54 -9.36 -5.34 -3.52
N LEU A 55 -9.14 -6.61 -3.81
CA LEU A 55 -8.40 -7.50 -2.92
C LEU A 55 -6.94 -7.05 -2.78
N GLU A 56 -6.30 -6.69 -3.89
CA GLU A 56 -4.92 -6.22 -3.91
C GLU A 56 -4.77 -4.88 -3.17
N VAL A 57 -5.64 -3.90 -3.43
CA VAL A 57 -5.65 -2.61 -2.73
C VAL A 57 -5.88 -2.82 -1.22
N LYS A 58 -6.79 -3.72 -0.85
CA LYS A 58 -7.02 -4.07 0.56
C LYS A 58 -5.77 -4.65 1.23
N GLN A 59 -5.05 -5.54 0.54
CA GLN A 59 -3.79 -6.09 1.05
C GLN A 59 -2.71 -5.02 1.22
N ILE A 60 -2.61 -4.09 0.27
CA ILE A 60 -1.69 -2.94 0.35
C ILE A 60 -2.01 -2.09 1.57
N ILE A 61 -3.28 -1.74 1.77
CA ILE A 61 -3.73 -0.94 2.91
C ILE A 61 -3.37 -1.64 4.22
N GLN A 62 -3.64 -2.95 4.35
CA GLN A 62 -3.29 -3.71 5.55
C GLN A 62 -1.78 -3.72 5.83
N MET A 63 -0.96 -3.93 4.80
CA MET A 63 0.50 -3.90 4.92
C MET A 63 0.98 -2.53 5.43
N LEU A 64 0.48 -1.45 4.83
CA LEU A 64 0.86 -0.09 5.20
C LEU A 64 0.37 0.27 6.61
N ARG A 65 -0.81 -0.21 7.00
CA ARG A 65 -1.37 -0.02 8.33
C ARG A 65 -0.45 -0.64 9.39
N GLU A 66 -0.02 -1.88 9.22
CA GLU A 66 0.93 -2.56 10.12
C GLU A 66 2.29 -1.84 10.14
N TYR A 67 2.76 -1.37 8.99
CA TYR A 67 4.01 -0.62 8.88
C TYR A 67 3.97 0.71 9.65
N LEU A 68 2.89 1.49 9.49
CA LEU A 68 2.71 2.78 10.13
C LEU A 68 2.45 2.65 11.63
N ASP A 69 1.72 1.62 12.04
CA ASP A 69 1.49 1.30 13.46
C ASP A 69 2.83 1.05 14.17
N ARG A 70 3.75 0.31 13.55
CA ARG A 70 5.11 0.09 14.05
C ARG A 70 5.97 1.35 14.08
N LEU A 71 5.71 2.31 13.19
CA LEU A 71 6.38 3.61 13.19
C LEU A 71 5.74 4.61 14.18
N GLY A 72 4.66 4.23 14.88
CA GLY A 72 3.91 5.14 15.76
C GLY A 72 3.12 6.22 15.01
N ARG A 73 2.91 6.05 13.70
CA ARG A 73 2.23 7.02 12.82
C ARG A 73 0.71 6.78 12.82
N HIS A 74 0.08 7.06 13.95
CA HIS A 74 -1.35 6.83 14.17
C HIS A 74 -2.25 7.60 13.19
N GLU A 75 -1.95 8.87 12.88
CA GLU A 75 -2.74 9.69 11.94
C GLU A 75 -2.80 9.05 10.54
N GLN A 76 -1.65 8.62 10.02
CA GLN A 76 -1.56 7.97 8.71
C GLN A 76 -2.25 6.59 8.71
N ARG A 77 -2.26 5.90 9.86
CA ARG A 77 -3.00 4.65 10.05
C ARG A 77 -4.51 4.86 9.94
N GLU A 78 -5.04 5.93 10.51
CA GLU A 78 -6.47 6.28 10.43
C GLU A 78 -6.88 6.64 9.00
N GLN A 79 -6.05 7.42 8.29
CA GLN A 79 -6.30 7.71 6.86
C GLN A 79 -6.41 6.44 6.01
N LEU A 80 -5.59 5.43 6.30
CA LEU A 80 -5.68 4.13 5.64
C LEU A 80 -6.94 3.36 6.00
N ASP A 81 -7.45 3.49 7.22
CA ASP A 81 -8.68 2.84 7.66
C ASP A 81 -9.93 3.46 6.97
N ASP A 82 -9.93 4.78 6.79
CA ASP A 82 -10.94 5.49 5.98
C ASP A 82 -10.92 5.00 4.52
N LEU A 83 -9.73 4.94 3.90
CA LEU A 83 -9.57 4.42 2.55
C LEU A 83 -10.01 2.96 2.42
N CYS A 84 -9.74 2.13 3.44
CA CYS A 84 -10.21 0.74 3.50
C CYS A 84 -11.74 0.66 3.53
N THR A 85 -12.37 1.51 4.33
CA THR A 85 -13.83 1.59 4.45
C THR A 85 -14.44 2.05 3.13
N ARG A 86 -13.87 3.09 2.50
CA ARG A 86 -14.26 3.56 1.18
C ARG A 86 -14.16 2.45 0.14
N LEU A 87 -13.05 1.70 0.12
CA LEU A 87 -12.84 0.54 -0.77
C LEU A 87 -13.89 -0.57 -0.59
N GLN A 88 -14.42 -0.75 0.62
CA GLN A 88 -15.48 -1.73 0.87
C GLN A 88 -16.83 -1.26 0.31
N MET A 89 -17.08 0.05 0.29
CA MET A 89 -18.31 0.65 -0.22
C MET A 89 -18.32 0.84 -1.75
N THR A 90 -17.18 0.73 -2.44
CA THR A 90 -17.13 0.87 -3.91
C THR A 90 -17.92 -0.25 -4.60
N SER A 91 -18.74 0.08 -5.59
CA SER A 91 -19.47 -0.91 -6.42
C SER A 91 -19.03 -0.94 -7.89
N THR A 92 -18.30 0.08 -8.34
CA THR A 92 -17.88 0.24 -9.75
C THR A 92 -16.37 0.35 -9.88
N LYS A 93 -15.87 0.14 -11.10
CA LYS A 93 -14.44 0.29 -11.42
C LYS A 93 -13.93 1.69 -11.18
N GLU A 94 -14.69 2.71 -11.58
CA GLU A 94 -14.34 4.12 -11.38
C GLU A 94 -14.13 4.43 -9.90
N GLN A 95 -15.04 4.00 -9.03
CA GLN A 95 -14.93 4.20 -7.59
C GLN A 95 -13.66 3.53 -7.03
N VAL A 96 -13.32 2.32 -7.49
CA VAL A 96 -12.08 1.65 -7.08
C VAL A 96 -10.84 2.39 -7.59
N ASP A 97 -10.89 2.92 -8.81
CA ASP A 97 -9.81 3.71 -9.39
C ASP A 97 -9.57 4.99 -8.57
N GLU A 98 -10.64 5.69 -8.17
CA GLU A 98 -10.56 6.85 -7.28
C GLU A 98 -9.90 6.50 -5.93
N VAL A 99 -10.30 5.39 -5.29
CA VAL A 99 -9.64 4.96 -4.04
C VAL A 99 -8.18 4.60 -4.28
N THR A 100 -7.88 3.98 -5.41
CA THR A 100 -6.52 3.57 -5.80
C THR A 100 -5.62 4.79 -6.02
N ASP A 101 -6.13 5.82 -6.68
CA ASP A 101 -5.44 7.09 -6.89
C ASP A 101 -5.17 7.83 -5.58
N LEU A 102 -6.18 7.92 -4.70
CA LEU A 102 -6.03 8.51 -3.38
C LEU A 102 -4.95 7.79 -2.56
N LEU A 103 -4.93 6.46 -2.61
CA LEU A 103 -3.90 5.66 -1.95
C LEU A 103 -2.52 5.89 -2.60
N ALA A 104 -2.43 6.05 -3.92
CA ALA A 104 -1.18 6.34 -4.61
C ALA A 104 -0.63 7.73 -4.26
N SER A 105 -1.51 8.71 -4.15
CA SER A 105 -1.21 10.07 -3.69
C SER A 105 -0.73 10.06 -2.23
N PHE A 106 -1.44 9.34 -1.35
CA PHE A 106 -1.06 9.17 0.05
C PHE A 106 0.34 8.54 0.20
N THR A 107 0.61 7.46 -0.55
CA THR A 107 1.92 6.80 -0.52
C THR A 107 3.02 7.75 -0.98
N SER A 108 2.80 8.52 -2.05
CA SER A 108 3.76 9.50 -2.55
C SER A 108 4.05 10.63 -1.55
N LEU A 109 3.02 11.18 -0.90
CA LEU A 109 3.18 12.21 0.13
C LEU A 109 3.94 11.67 1.36
N SER A 110 3.60 10.46 1.79
CA SER A 110 4.27 9.80 2.92
C SER A 110 5.76 9.51 2.62
N LEU A 111 6.08 9.12 1.38
CA LEU A 111 7.46 8.91 0.93
C LEU A 111 8.27 10.22 0.94
N GLN A 112 7.68 11.34 0.51
CA GLN A 112 8.33 12.65 0.57
C GLN A 112 8.66 13.03 2.02
N LYS A 113 7.73 12.83 2.95
CA LYS A 113 7.96 13.08 4.39
C LYS A 113 9.10 12.23 4.97
N GLN A 114 9.23 10.95 4.57
CA GLN A 114 10.35 10.11 5.04
C GLN A 114 11.72 10.56 4.52
N LYS A 115 11.79 11.11 3.31
CA LYS A 115 13.06 11.55 2.71
C LYS A 115 13.67 12.77 3.41
N ILE A 116 12.83 13.56 4.06
CA ILE A 116 13.23 14.75 4.83
C ILE A 116 13.76 14.35 6.21
N ASP A 117 13.21 13.30 6.81
CA ASP A 117 13.57 12.79 8.14
C ASP A 117 14.92 12.04 8.17
N GLN A 118 15.41 11.59 7.00
CA GLN A 118 16.69 10.89 6.84
C GLN A 118 17.88 11.82 6.48
N ARG A 119 17.74 13.14 6.64
CA ARG A 119 18.79 14.13 6.36
C ARG A 119 19.30 14.83 7.61
#